data_AF-A0A3D9FF51-F1
#
_entry.id   AF-A0A3D9FF51-F1
#
_cell.length_a   1.000
_cell.length_b   1.000
_cell.length_c   1.000
_cell.angle_alpha   90.00
_cell.angle_beta   90.00
_cell.angle_gamma   90.00
#
_symmetry.space_group_name_H-M   'P 1'
#
loop_
_entity.id
_entity.type
_entity.pdbx_description
1 polymer ?
#
loop_
_entity_poly.entity_id
_entity_poly.type
_entity_poly.pdbx_seq_one_letter_code
_entity_poly.pdbx_strand_id
1 'polypeptide(L)'
;MSPGIWQIAIVAIVIIVLFGRGRISGMMGDLGKGITSFKRGLKDTDESDTSASSSEAPRISSSPPATPASETTVEATREDSAS
;
A
#
# COMPACT_ATOMS: atom_id res chain seq x y z
N MET A 1 32.91 -12.22 20.62
CA MET A 1 32.12 -13.08 19.71
C MET A 1 30.92 -12.27 19.26
N SER A 2 30.92 -11.80 18.02
CA SER A 2 29.83 -10.97 17.49
C SER A 2 28.70 -11.88 17.03
N PRO A 3 27.43 -11.62 17.40
CA PRO A 3 26.32 -12.34 16.81
C PRO A 3 26.34 -12.08 15.31
N GLY A 4 26.43 -13.15 14.53
CA GLY A 4 26.36 -13.09 13.08
C GLY A 4 24.95 -12.75 12.61
N ILE A 5 24.86 -12.45 11.32
CA ILE A 5 23.60 -12.14 10.63
C ILE A 5 22.56 -13.25 10.82
N TRP A 6 23.02 -14.51 10.91
CA TRP A 6 22.18 -15.69 11.13
C TRP A 6 21.48 -15.68 12.50
N GLN A 7 22.18 -15.24 13.55
CA GLN A 7 21.62 -15.14 14.91
C GLN A 7 20.58 -14.03 14.98
N ILE A 8 20.84 -12.89 14.33
CA ILE A 8 19.92 -11.76 14.28
C ILE A 8 18.62 -12.15 13.56
N ALA A 9 18.70 -12.90 12.47
CA ALA A 9 17.52 -13.40 11.76
C ALA A 9 16.63 -14.30 12.63
N ILE A 10 17.23 -15.21 13.40
CA ILE A 10 16.49 -16.08 14.34
C ILE A 10 15.77 -15.25 15.40
N VAL A 11 16.44 -14.25 15.99
CA VAL A 11 15.84 -13.36 16.99
C VAL A 11 14.69 -12.55 16.40
N ALA A 12 14.85 -12.05 15.17
CA ALA A 12 13.80 -11.30 14.48
C ALA A 12 12.53 -12.14 14.27
N ILE A 13 12.67 -13.42 13.90
CA ILE A 13 11.54 -14.35 13.78
C ILE A 13 10.81 -14.51 15.11
N VAL A 14 11.54 -14.69 16.21
CA VAL A 14 10.93 -14.83 17.54
C VAL A 14 10.12 -13.59 17.91
N ILE A 15 10.66 -12.39 17.66
CA ILE A 15 9.94 -11.14 17.90
C ILE A 15 8.67 -11.04 17.04
N ILE A 16 8.74 -11.44 15.77
CA ILE A 16 7.56 -11.43 14.89
C ILE A 16 6.47 -12.38 15.38
N VAL A 17 6.84 -13.53 15.94
CA VAL A 17 5.89 -14.50 16.50
C VAL A 17 5.27 -13.99 17.81
N LEU A 18 6.06 -13.39 18.71
CA LEU A 18 5.58 -12.87 20.00
C LEU A 18 4.65 -11.66 19.84
N PHE A 19 5.02 -10.72 18.98
CA PHE A 19 4.27 -9.47 18.80
C PHE A 19 3.20 -9.58 17.69
N GLY A 20 3.31 -10.59 16.83
CA GLY A 20 2.43 -10.82 15.69
C GLY A 20 2.61 -9.82 14.55
N ARG A 21 2.34 -10.26 13.31
CA ARG A 21 2.48 -9.43 12.10
C ARG A 21 1.66 -8.13 12.12
N GLY A 22 0.53 -8.11 12.82
CA GLY A 22 -0.40 -6.98 12.85
C GLY A 22 0.12 -5.76 13.62
N ARG A 23 0.82 -5.97 14.75
CA ARG A 23 1.36 -4.86 15.56
C ARG A 23 2.60 -4.23 14.91
N ILE A 24 3.43 -5.06 14.29
CA ILE A 24 4.68 -4.64 13.67
C ILE A 24 4.42 -3.85 12.39
N SER A 25 3.44 -4.24 11.57
CA SER A 25 3.16 -3.55 10.30
C SER A 25 2.69 -2.11 10.48
N GLY A 26 1.85 -1.84 11.49
CA GLY A 26 1.40 -0.47 11.78
C GLY A 26 2.55 0.39 12.29
N MET A 27 3.29 -0.11 13.28
CA MET A 27 4.42 0.61 13.87
C MET A 27 5.55 0.84 12.85
N MET A 28 5.88 -0.15 12.02
CA MET A 28 6.92 -0.02 10.99
C MET A 28 6.52 0.97 9.90
N GLY A 29 5.23 1.14 9.60
CA GLY A 29 4.73 2.16 8.68
C GLY A 29 4.98 3.59 9.20
N ASP A 30 4.67 3.86 10.46
CA ASP A 30 4.91 5.16 11.10
C ASP A 30 6.41 5.43 11.30
N LEU A 31 7.18 4.42 11.73
CA LEU A 31 8.64 4.51 11.83
C LEU A 31 9.30 4.73 10.46
N GLY A 32 8.82 4.06 9.41
CA GLY A 32 9.31 4.21 8.04
C GLY A 32 9.08 5.60 7.48
N LYS A 33 7.92 6.22 7.76
CA LYS A 33 7.65 7.63 7.41
C LYS A 33 8.58 8.58 8.15
N GLY A 34 8.78 8.38 9.46
CA GLY A 34 9.70 9.19 10.28
C GLY A 34 11.15 9.12 9.80
N ILE A 35 11.65 7.91 9.53
CA ILE A 35 13.02 7.68 9.02
C ILE A 35 13.18 8.23 7.59
N THR A 36 12.15 8.14 6.75
CA THR A 36 12.17 8.71 5.39
C THR A 36 12.24 10.23 5.42
N SER A 37 11.45 10.89 6.27
CA SER A 37 11.50 12.34 6.45
C SER A 37 12.83 12.78 7.06
N PHE A 38 13.39 12.00 8.00
CA PHE A 38 14.72 12.27 8.55
C PHE A 38 15.82 12.16 7.49
N LYS A 39 15.78 11.10 6.66
CA LYS A 39 16.69 10.94 5.51
C LYS A 39 16.56 12.11 4.53
N ARG A 40 15.32 12.54 4.25
CA ARG A 40 15.03 13.62 3.29
C ARG A 40 15.50 14.97 3.82
N GLY A 41 15.31 15.25 5.11
CA GLY A 41 15.85 16.46 5.75
C GLY A 41 17.38 16.49 5.85
N LEU A 42 18.02 15.33 6.03
CA LEU A 42 19.49 15.24 5.96
C LEU A 42 19.99 15.50 4.54
N LYS A 43 19.34 14.91 3.53
CA LYS A 43 19.66 15.14 2.11
C LYS A 43 19.35 16.56 1.64
N ASP A 44 18.32 17.22 2.16
CA ASP A 44 18.03 18.64 1.86
C ASP A 44 19.12 19.59 2.40
N THR A 45 19.88 19.16 3.42
CA THR A 45 21.03 19.94 3.93
C THR A 45 22.25 19.79 3.02
N ASP A 46 22.39 18.64 2.35
CA ASP A 46 23.52 18.33 1.45
C ASP A 46 23.24 18.66 -0.02
N GLU A 47 21.97 18.63 -0.46
CA GLU A 47 21.51 18.88 -1.83
C GLU A 47 20.29 19.82 -1.85
N SER A 48 20.53 21.13 -1.80
CA SER A 48 19.57 22.08 -2.35
C SER A 48 19.41 21.79 -3.85
N ASP A 49 18.16 21.54 -4.30
CA ASP A 49 17.72 21.22 -5.67
C ASP A 49 17.65 19.70 -6.03
N THR A 50 16.57 19.01 -5.67
CA THR A 50 15.55 18.58 -6.66
C THR A 50 14.44 17.71 -6.03
N SER A 51 13.20 18.12 -6.30
CA SER A 51 12.00 17.28 -6.35
C SER A 51 11.49 16.63 -5.05
N ALA A 52 10.63 17.37 -4.36
CA ALA A 52 9.57 16.79 -3.56
C ALA A 52 8.57 16.05 -4.46
N SER A 53 8.50 14.72 -4.37
CA SER A 53 7.25 13.94 -4.33
C SER A 53 7.54 12.46 -4.60
N SER A 54 7.18 11.61 -3.64
CA SER A 54 6.55 10.31 -3.88
C SER A 54 6.13 9.74 -2.54
N SER A 55 4.98 10.21 -2.07
CA SER A 55 4.15 9.48 -1.10
C SER A 55 2.76 9.36 -1.71
N GLU A 56 2.66 8.60 -2.79
CA GLU A 56 1.36 8.06 -3.22
C GLU A 56 1.09 6.82 -2.36
N ALA A 57 0.15 6.96 -1.44
CA ALA A 57 -0.39 5.82 -0.70
C ALA A 57 -1.17 4.92 -1.68
N PRO A 58 -1.00 3.59 -1.65
CA PRO A 58 -1.84 2.71 -2.44
C PRO A 58 -3.28 2.87 -1.98
N ARG A 59 -4.14 3.31 -2.90
CA ARG A 59 -5.59 3.35 -2.72
C ARG A 59 -6.07 1.91 -2.61
N ILE A 60 -6.17 1.40 -1.37
CA ILE A 60 -6.88 0.16 -1.08
C ILE A 60 -8.37 0.45 -1.34
N SER A 61 -8.80 0.23 -2.58
CA SER A 61 -10.21 0.18 -2.95
C SER A 61 -10.72 -1.21 -2.60
N SER A 62 -11.35 -1.34 -1.44
CA SER A 62 -12.03 -2.56 -1.00
C SER A 62 -13.55 -2.33 -0.87
N SER A 63 -14.25 -2.52 -2.01
CA SER A 63 -15.66 -2.97 -2.25
C SER A 63 -16.86 -2.15 -1.72
N PRO A 64 -18.07 -2.19 -2.36
CA PRO A 64 -18.82 -3.39 -2.79
C PRO A 64 -19.21 -3.47 -4.29
N PRO A 65 -19.73 -4.62 -4.76
CA PRO A 65 -20.03 -4.88 -6.17
C PRO A 65 -21.30 -4.14 -6.59
N ALA A 66 -21.20 -3.30 -7.60
CA ALA A 66 -22.33 -2.93 -8.43
C ALA A 66 -21.97 -3.35 -9.83
N THR A 67 -22.64 -4.39 -10.30
CA THR A 67 -22.76 -4.75 -11.71
C THR A 67 -23.45 -3.57 -12.42
N PRO A 68 -22.83 -2.88 -13.39
CA PRO A 68 -23.54 -2.47 -14.58
C PRO A 68 -23.27 -3.58 -15.59
N ALA A 69 -24.17 -4.55 -15.70
CA ALA A 69 -25.03 -4.62 -16.87
C ALA A 69 -24.22 -4.27 -18.12
N SER A 70 -23.44 -5.25 -18.60
CA SER A 70 -22.85 -5.23 -19.93
C SER A 70 -23.94 -4.81 -20.91
N GLU A 71 -23.70 -3.66 -21.53
CA GLU A 71 -24.42 -3.17 -22.68
C GLU A 71 -24.22 -4.19 -23.81
N THR A 72 -25.13 -5.15 -23.92
CA THR A 72 -25.33 -6.03 -25.08
C THR A 72 -26.77 -6.51 -24.98
N THR A 73 -27.69 -5.70 -25.47
CA THR A 73 -29.04 -6.10 -25.91
C THR A 73 -29.50 -5.05 -26.92
N VAL A 74 -28.84 -5.05 -28.09
CA VAL A 74 -29.58 -4.80 -29.32
C VAL A 74 -30.12 -6.18 -29.70
N GLU A 75 -31.40 -6.23 -30.07
CA GLU A 75 -32.15 -7.41 -30.54
C GLU A 75 -33.10 -8.04 -29.51
N ALA A 76 -34.31 -7.47 -29.42
CA ALA A 76 -35.56 -8.23 -29.35
C ALA A 76 -36.77 -7.34 -29.67
N THR A 77 -37.32 -7.59 -30.86
CA THR A 77 -38.61 -7.23 -31.44
C THR A 77 -39.83 -7.16 -30.50
N ARG A 78 -40.58 -6.05 -30.62
CA ARG A 78 -42.06 -5.82 -30.62
C ARG A 78 -42.28 -4.39 -30.09
N GLU A 79 -43.12 -3.54 -30.65
CA GLU A 79 -44.59 -3.63 -30.80
C GLU A 79 -45.00 -2.81 -32.05
N ASP A 80 -45.73 -3.38 -33.00
CA ASP A 80 -47.19 -3.39 -33.08
C ASP A 80 -47.84 -1.98 -33.13
N SER A 81 -48.43 -1.71 -34.30
CA SER A 81 -49.77 -1.11 -34.43
C SER A 81 -50.02 0.27 -33.81
N ALA A 82 -49.99 1.31 -34.67
CA ALA A 82 -51.09 2.28 -34.84
C ALA A 82 -50.60 3.50 -35.65
N SER A 83 -50.72 3.44 -36.98
CA SER A 83 -51.30 4.51 -37.82
C SER A 83 -51.29 4.11 -39.29
#